data_AF-A0A534WMF7-F1
#
_entry.id   AF-A0A534WMF7-F1
#
_cell.length_a   1.000
_cell.length_b   1.000
_cell.length_c   1.000
_cell.angle_alpha   90.00
_cell.angle_beta   90.00
_cell.angle_gamma   90.00
#
_symmetry.space_group_name_H-M   'P 1'
#
loop_
_entity.id
_entity.type
_entity.pdbx_description
1 polymer ?
#
loop_
_entity_poly.entity_id
_entity_poly.type
_entity_poly.pdbx_seq_one_letter_code
_entity_poly.pdbx_strand_id
1 'polypeptide(L)' 'MSLSGNIEDVSVADALQFIHLGGRTGTLTLTCGEAKAGIGFHQGRIVNAWAPGGKRLG' A
#
# COMPACT_ATOMS: atom_id res chain seq x y z
N MET A 1 8.92 -11.80 6.90
CA MET A 1 9.79 -10.68 7.31
C MET A 1 9.14 -9.39 6.86
N SER A 2 9.03 -8.39 7.75
CA SER A 2 8.48 -7.07 7.45
C SER A 2 9.57 -6.02 7.58
N LEU A 3 9.73 -5.16 6.57
CA LEU A 3 10.57 -3.98 6.62
C LEU A 3 9.68 -2.78 7.01
N SER A 4 10.07 -2.03 8.04
CA SER A 4 9.40 -0.81 8.48
C SER A 4 10.41 0.34 8.48
N GLY A 5 10.03 1.48 7.92
CA GLY A 5 10.86 2.69 7.85
C GLY A 5 10.02 3.88 7.44
N ASN A 6 10.47 5.09 7.76
CA ASN A 6 9.86 6.33 7.28
C ASN A 6 10.60 6.78 6.02
N ILE A 7 9.86 7.08 4.95
CA ILE A 7 10.43 7.63 3.72
C ILE A 7 9.79 8.99 3.52
N GLU A 8 10.58 10.03 3.75
CA GLU A 8 10.21 11.42 3.48
C GLU A 8 10.62 11.76 2.04
N ASP A 9 9.88 12.64 1.36
CA ASP A 9 10.13 13.09 -0.03
C ASP A 9 10.00 12.03 -1.15
N VAL A 10 9.21 10.98 -0.95
CA VAL A 10 8.83 10.02 -2.01
C VAL A 10 7.35 10.11 -2.33
N SER A 11 7.02 10.17 -3.62
CA SER A 11 5.62 10.17 -4.03
C SER A 11 4.98 8.80 -3.77
N VAL A 12 3.69 8.80 -3.42
CA VAL A 12 2.93 7.55 -3.24
C VAL A 12 2.97 6.69 -4.52
N ALA A 13 3.00 7.32 -5.70
CA ALA A 13 3.10 6.63 -6.97
C ALA A 13 4.42 5.83 -7.10
N ASP A 14 5.54 6.40 -6.67
CA ASP A 14 6.85 5.74 -6.72
C ASP A 14 6.91 4.54 -5.75
N ALA A 15 6.33 4.69 -4.56
CA ALA A 15 6.22 3.59 -3.60
C ALA A 15 5.38 2.42 -4.17
N LEU A 16 4.29 2.72 -4.87
CA LEU A 16 3.47 1.72 -5.56
C LEU A 16 4.23 1.07 -6.72
N GLN A 17 5.00 1.83 -7.50
CA GLN A 17 5.84 1.29 -8.56
C GLN A 17 6.91 0.34 -8.03
N PHE A 18 7.54 0.66 -6.89
CA PHE A 18 8.50 -0.24 -6.26
C PHE A 18 7.89 -1.61 -5.90
N ILE A 19 6.68 -1.61 -5.36
CA ILE A 19 5.94 -2.84 -5.03
C ILE A 19 5.60 -3.63 -6.29
N HIS A 20 5.16 -2.94 -7.34
CA HIS A 20 4.80 -3.53 -8.63
C HIS A 20 6.01 -4.17 -9.32
N LEU A 21 7.08 -3.40 -9.54
CA LEU A 21 8.29 -3.84 -10.23
C LEU A 21 9.02 -4.93 -9.44
N GLY A 22 9.00 -4.86 -8.10
CA GLY A 22 9.58 -5.88 -7.24
C GLY A 22 8.75 -7.17 -7.14
N GLY A 23 7.57 -7.25 -7.77
CA GLY A 23 6.68 -8.41 -7.70
C GLY A 23 6.26 -8.76 -6.27
N ARG A 24 6.21 -7.77 -5.38
CA ARG A 24 6.04 -8.02 -3.94
C ARG A 24 4.59 -8.40 -3.62
N THR A 25 4.44 -9.33 -2.68
CA THR A 25 3.15 -9.74 -2.11
C THR A 25 3.10 -9.26 -0.67
N GLY A 26 1.99 -8.65 -0.26
CA GLY A 26 1.85 -8.10 1.09
C GLY A 26 0.79 -7.01 1.17
N THR A 27 0.77 -6.27 2.26
CA THR A 27 -0.20 -5.19 2.51
C THR A 27 0.54 -3.88 2.73
N LEU A 28 0.23 -2.86 1.93
CA LEU A 28 0.61 -1.47 2.21
C LEU A 28 -0.43 -0.87 3.14
N THR A 29 -0.03 -0.47 4.34
CA THR A 29 -0.90 0.26 5.27
C THR A 29 -0.64 1.75 5.13
N LEU A 30 -1.70 2.51 4.90
CA LEU A 30 -1.67 3.97 4.79
C LEU A 30 -2.25 4.56 6.07
N THR A 31 -1.58 5.57 6.63
CA THR A 31 -2.04 6.27 7.84
C THR A 31 -2.04 7.77 7.59
N CYS A 32 -3.15 8.44 7.87
CA CYS A 32 -3.29 9.90 7.78
C CYS A 32 -4.02 10.39 9.03
N GLY A 33 -3.25 10.94 9.99
CA GLY A 33 -3.76 11.16 11.34
C GLY A 33 -4.26 9.85 11.96
N GLU A 34 -5.52 9.84 12.40
CA GLU A 34 -6.18 8.65 12.96
C GLU A 34 -6.77 7.72 11.89
N ALA A 35 -6.85 8.16 10.63
CA ALA A 35 -7.42 7.37 9.56
C ALA A 35 -6.41 6.33 9.05
N LYS A 36 -6.85 5.07 8.94
CA LYS A 36 -6.07 3.98 8.37
C LYS A 36 -6.75 3.40 7.13
N ALA A 37 -5.96 3.14 6.11
CA ALA A 37 -6.39 2.45 4.90
C ALA A 37 -5.38 1.35 4.55
N GLY A 38 -5.74 0.45 3.65
CA GLY A 38 -4.89 -0.66 3.26
C GLY A 38 -5.04 -1.04 1.80
N ILE A 39 -3.94 -1.43 1.18
CA ILE A 39 -3.88 -1.98 -0.18
C ILE A 39 -3.18 -3.33 -0.12
N GLY A 40 -3.85 -4.38 -0.57
CA GLY A 40 -3.30 -5.72 -0.67
C GLY A 40 -2.70 -5.97 -2.05
N PHE A 41 -1.51 -6.54 -2.06
CA PHE A 41 -0.76 -6.89 -3.26
C PHE A 41 -0.50 -8.39 -3.35
N HIS A 42 -0.59 -8.94 -4.55
CA HIS A 42 -0.13 -10.27 -4.89
C HIS A 42 0.69 -10.23 -6.18
N GLN A 43 1.96 -10.63 -6.10
CA GLN A 43 2.91 -10.59 -7.23
C GLN A 43 2.94 -9.21 -7.92
N GLY A 44 3.01 -8.13 -7.12
CA GLY A 44 3.05 -6.76 -7.63
C GLY A 44 1.72 -6.22 -8.19
N ARG A 45 0.63 -6.99 -8.13
CA ARG A 45 -0.72 -6.54 -8.54
C ARG A 45 -1.56 -6.22 -7.32
N ILE A 46 -2.36 -5.15 -7.40
CA ILE A 46 -3.36 -4.83 -6.39
C ILE A 46 -4.50 -5.86 -6.50
N VAL A 47 -4.79 -6.54 -5.40
CA VAL A 47 -5.88 -7.53 -5.31
C VAL A 47 -7.01 -7.08 -4.40
N ASN A 48 -6.75 -6.12 -3.51
CA ASN A 48 -7.79 -5.45 -2.75
C ASN A 48 -7.33 -4.06 -2.30
N ALA A 49 -8.30 -3.20 -2.00
CA ALA A 49 -8.07 -1.94 -1.29
C ALA A 49 -9.27 -1.61 -0.39
N TRP A 50 -8.99 -1.03 0.76
CA TRP A 50 -10.00 -0.57 1.71
C TRP A 50 -9.57 0.73 2.37
N ALA A 51 -10.55 1.57 2.72
CA ALA A 51 -10.36 2.82 3.45
C ALA A 51 -11.61 3.08 4.32
N PRO A 52 -11.50 3.90 5.39
CA PRO A 52 -12.65 4.22 6.22
C PRO A 52 -13.66 5.03 5.40
N GLY A 53 -14.91 4.58 5.34
CA GLY A 53 -15.97 5.24 4.55
C GLY A 53 -15.83 5.12 3.02
N GLY A 54 -14.78 4.46 2.52
CA GLY A 54 -14.55 4.24 1.09
C GLY A 54 -15.18 2.95 0.59
N LYS A 55 -15.50 2.90 -0.71
CA LYS A 55 -15.92 1.66 -1.36
C LYS A 55 -14.73 0.69 -1.40
N ARG A 56 -14.88 -0.49 -0.80
CA ARG A 56 -13.89 -1.57 -0.89
C ARG A 56 -13.74 -1.98 -2.34
N LEU A 57 -12.50 -2.08 -2.81
CA LEU A 57 -12.15 -2.58 -4.14
C LEU A 57 -11.60 -4.00 -3.98
N GLY A 58 -12.12 -4.93 -4.76
CA GLY A 58 -11.77 -6.36 -4.70
C GLY A 58 -12.79 -7.21 -5.43
#